data_AF-A0A953NIS6-F1
#
_entry.id   AF-A0A953NIS6-F1
#
_cell.length_a   1.000
_cell.length_b   1.000
_cell.length_c   1.000
_cell.angle_alpha   90.00
_cell.angle_beta   90.00
_cell.angle_gamma   90.00
#
_symmetry.space_group_name_H-M   'P 1'
#
loop_
_entity.id
_entity.type
_entity.pdbx_description
1 polymer ?
#
loop_
_entity_poly.entity_id
_entity_poly.type
_entity_poly.pdbx_seq_one_letter_code
_entity_poly.pdbx_strand_id
1 'polypeptide(L)' 'MDREKMLLELEEYYEAAGFKDIYINKLKDMTDEELFELYINIFNNEDKEIPF' A
#
# COMPACT_ATOMS: atom_id res chain seq x y z
N MET A 1 12.26 1.08 6.70
CA MET A 1 10.79 0.99 6.82
C MET A 1 10.50 -0.48 7.01
N ASP A 2 9.82 -0.87 8.09
CA ASP A 2 9.61 -2.30 8.40
C ASP A 2 8.40 -2.84 7.62
N ARG A 3 8.51 -4.10 7.13
CA ARG A 3 7.46 -4.77 6.35
C ARG A 3 6.11 -4.77 7.07
N GLU A 4 6.11 -5.08 8.38
CA GLU A 4 4.90 -5.10 9.20
C GLU A 4 4.20 -3.74 9.23
N LYS A 5 4.96 -2.64 9.24
CA LYS A 5 4.40 -1.30 9.22
C LYS A 5 3.76 -0.98 7.87
N MET A 6 4.42 -1.32 6.75
CA MET A 6 3.86 -1.13 5.41
C MET A 6 2.60 -1.96 5.19
N LEU A 7 2.58 -3.20 5.69
CA LEU A 7 1.41 -4.06 5.65
C LEU A 7 0.24 -3.43 6.40
N LEU A 8 0.47 -2.94 7.62
CA LEU A 8 -0.56 -2.29 8.43
C LEU A 8 -1.18 -1.08 7.69
N GLU A 9 -0.34 -0.18 7.18
CA GLU A 9 -0.78 1.03 6.49
C GLU A 9 -1.54 0.70 5.19
N LEU A 10 -1.10 -0.32 4.44
CA LEU A 10 -1.82 -0.80 3.26
C LEU A 10 -3.15 -1.47 3.62
N GLU A 11 -3.19 -2.28 4.68
CA GLU A 11 -4.43 -2.89 5.17
C GLU A 11 -5.45 -1.82 5.58
N GLU A 12 -5.02 -0.77 6.29
CA GLU A 12 -5.87 0.36 6.67
C GLU A 12 -6.38 1.13 5.43
N TYR A 13 -5.52 1.37 4.44
CA TYR A 13 -5.90 2.01 3.18
C TYR A 13 -6.99 1.20 2.43
N TYR A 14 -6.79 -0.10 2.28
CA TYR A 14 -7.77 -0.96 1.61
C TYR A 14 -9.03 -1.19 2.44
N GLU A 15 -8.94 -1.15 3.78
CA GLU A 15 -10.11 -1.16 4.66
C GLU A 15 -10.95 0.10 4.51
N ALA A 16 -10.33 1.28 4.50
CA ALA A 16 -11.02 2.55 4.25
C ALA A 16 -11.67 2.59 2.87
N ALA A 17 -11.05 1.95 1.87
CA ALA A 17 -11.59 1.82 0.52
C ALA A 17 -12.67 0.72 0.39
N GLY A 18 -12.89 -0.11 1.42
CA GLY A 18 -13.87 -1.20 1.41
C GLY A 18 -13.43 -2.47 0.68
N PHE A 19 -12.12 -2.64 0.45
CA PHE A 19 -11.51 -3.77 -0.28
C PHE A 19 -10.62 -4.68 0.59
N LYS A 20 -10.66 -4.54 1.92
CA LYS A 20 -9.83 -5.27 2.90
C LYS A 20 -9.71 -6.76 2.60
N ASP A 21 -10.85 -7.44 2.44
CA ASP A 21 -10.89 -8.91 2.29
C ASP A 21 -10.22 -9.41 1.00
N ILE A 22 -10.20 -8.57 -0.04
CA ILE A 22 -9.60 -8.91 -1.34
C ILE A 22 -8.09 -8.70 -1.30
N TYR A 23 -7.64 -7.63 -0.63
CA TYR A 23 -6.25 -7.21 -0.66
C TYR A 23 -5.41 -7.81 0.47
N ILE A 24 -5.98 -8.20 1.61
CA ILE A 24 -5.23 -8.82 2.72
C ILE A 24 -4.43 -10.05 2.28
N ASN A 25 -5.05 -10.96 1.54
CA ASN A 25 -4.35 -12.17 1.09
C ASN A 25 -3.30 -11.82 0.05
N LYS A 26 -3.63 -10.90 -0.87
CA LYS A 26 -2.72 -10.43 -1.91
C LYS A 26 -1.48 -9.73 -1.35
N LEU A 27 -1.64 -8.92 -0.30
CA LEU A 27 -0.54 -8.23 0.39
C LEU A 27 0.37 -9.21 1.13
N LYS A 28 -0.20 -10.27 1.72
CA LYS A 28 0.57 -11.30 2.43
C LYS A 28 1.42 -12.16 1.48
N ASP A 29 0.92 -12.43 0.28
CA ASP A 29 1.63 -13.19 -0.76
C ASP A 29 2.71 -12.37 -1.50
N MET A 30 2.70 -11.04 -1.40
CA MET A 30 3.70 -10.18 -2.05
C MET A 30 5.08 -10.28 -1.39
N THR A 31 6.12 -10.20 -2.21
CA THR A 31 7.51 -10.05 -1.72
C THR A 31 7.72 -8.68 -1.07
N ASP A 32 8.80 -8.51 -0.30
CA ASP A 32 9.13 -7.22 0.32
C ASP A 32 9.26 -6.09 -0.71
N GLU A 33 9.82 -6.41 -1.88
CA GLU A 33 10.04 -5.46 -2.97
C GLU A 33 8.71 -5.01 -3.60
N GLU A 34 7.82 -5.95 -3.92
CA GLU A 34 6.49 -5.65 -4.45
C GLU A 34 5.63 -4.85 -3.46
N LEU A 35 5.70 -5.21 -2.18
CA LEU A 35 4.97 -4.50 -1.13
C LEU A 35 5.48 -3.05 -0.98
N PHE A 36 6.79 -2.87 -1.07
CA PHE A 36 7.43 -1.55 -1.02
C PHE A 36 7.08 -0.69 -2.24
N GLU A 37 7.11 -1.25 -3.45
CA GLU A 37 6.69 -0.54 -4.66
C GLU A 37 5.22 -0.14 -4.60
N LEU A 38 4.34 -1.03 -4.15
CA LEU A 38 2.92 -0.73 -3.97
C LEU A 38 2.71 0.38 -2.94
N TYR A 39 3.41 0.31 -1.81
CA TYR A 39 3.37 1.34 -0.77
C TYR A 39 3.79 2.70 -1.33
N ILE A 40 4.91 2.78 -2.04
CA ILE A 40 5.36 4.02 -2.70
C ILE A 40 4.34 4.50 -3.73
N ASN A 41 3.75 3.61 -4.52
CA ASN A 41 2.80 4.03 -5.55
C ASN A 41 1.52 4.64 -4.94
N ILE A 42 1.09 4.14 -3.77
CA ILE A 42 -0.11 4.63 -3.09
C ILE A 42 0.19 5.91 -2.30
N PHE A 43 1.23 5.90 -1.46
CA PHE A 43 1.50 6.98 -0.49
C PHE A 43 2.50 8.03 -0.98
N ASN A 44 3.34 7.71 -1.96
CA ASN A 44 4.35 8.64 -2.51
C ASN A 44 3.87 9.33 -3.81
N ASN A 45 2.68 9.00 -4.33
CA ASN A 45 2.06 9.76 -5.43
C ASN A 45 1.35 11.03 -4.96
N GLU A 46 1.22 11.29 -3.65
CA GLU A 46 0.67 12.56 -3.15
C GLU A 46 1.60 13.76 -3.40
N ASP A 47 2.87 13.54 -3.76
CA ASP A 47 3.88 14.58 -4.05
C ASP A 47 4.07 14.87 -5.55
N LYS A 48 3.25 14.32 -6.45
CA LYS A 48 3.20 14.84 -7.82
C LYS A 48 2.32 16.06 -7.85
N GLU A 49 2.92 17.21 -7.52
CA GLU A 49 2.44 18.51 -7.97
C GLU A 49 2.07 18.39 -9.45
N ILE A 50 0.77 18.45 -9.75
CA ILE A 50 0.28 18.52 -11.11
C ILE A 50 0.78 19.87 -11.63
N PRO A 51 1.71 19.95 -12.59
CA PRO A 51 2.10 21.24 -13.13
C PRO A 51 0.90 21.76 -13.94
N PHE A 52 0.30 22.85 -13.45
CA PHE A 52 -0.74 23.63 -14.13
C PHE A 52 -0.19 24.32 -15.39
#